data_AF-A0A1S4CIL1-F1
#
_entry.id   AF-A0A1S4CIL1-F1
#
_cell.length_a   1.000
_cell.length_b   1.000
_cell.length_c   1.000
_cell.angle_alpha   90.00
_cell.angle_beta   90.00
_cell.angle_gamma   90.00
#
_symmetry.space_group_name_H-M   'P 1'
#
loop_
_entity.id
_entity.type
_entity.pdbx_description
1 polymer ?
#
loop_
_entity_poly.entity_id
_entity_poly.type
_entity_poly.pdbx_seq_one_letter_code
_entity_poly.pdbx_strand_id
1 'polypeptide(L)'
;MTRKGKGKGKRKGKKRNQAIEKRPRWLELPEVIWVDILQRLGAVGMMLTAEKVCTTWRRLCKDPSMWRVINMNNCCDTYLVSYFKAQEMCRRAVDRSQGELVDINMEYFATDELLAYVAERSGKLKRLGIACCYDMVHKDLVEAVQKFPLLEELSLTHTTITTKGIEAIRRSCPRLKSFDVNNNSCFMCLVWYSDY
;
A
#
# COMPACT_ATOMS: atom_id res chain seq x y z
N MET A 1 8.23 -76.22 45.42
CA MET A 1 8.34 -74.75 45.26
C MET A 1 8.98 -74.49 43.90
N THR A 2 8.50 -73.70 42.95
CA THR A 2 7.36 -72.79 42.85
C THR A 2 7.19 -72.45 41.36
N ARG A 3 5.94 -72.43 40.88
CA ARG A 3 5.51 -71.88 39.58
C ARG A 3 5.65 -70.35 39.55
N LYS A 4 5.54 -69.83 38.31
CA LYS A 4 5.14 -68.47 37.84
C LYS A 4 6.32 -67.70 37.25
N GLY A 5 6.25 -67.11 36.07
CA GLY A 5 5.10 -66.75 35.24
C GLY A 5 5.42 -65.41 34.58
N LYS A 6 5.45 -65.38 33.26
CA LYS A 6 5.78 -64.22 32.41
C LYS A 6 4.97 -62.97 32.81
N GLY A 7 5.66 -61.88 33.12
CA GLY A 7 5.08 -60.53 33.18
C GLY A 7 5.62 -59.65 32.06
N LYS A 8 5.05 -59.75 30.85
CA LYS A 8 5.29 -58.74 29.80
C LYS A 8 4.55 -57.46 30.20
N GLY A 9 5.29 -56.47 30.69
CA GLY A 9 4.76 -55.14 30.93
C GLY A 9 4.22 -54.53 29.63
N LYS A 10 2.89 -54.46 29.52
CA LYS A 10 2.20 -53.71 28.45
C LYS A 10 2.58 -52.23 28.60
N ARG A 11 3.43 -51.72 27.71
CA ARG A 11 3.55 -50.28 27.44
C ARG A 11 2.19 -49.80 26.93
N LYS A 12 1.39 -49.19 27.81
CA LYS A 12 0.16 -48.48 27.41
C LYS A 12 0.58 -47.33 26.51
N GLY A 13 0.34 -47.47 25.21
CA GLY A 13 0.48 -46.38 24.25
C GLY A 13 -0.41 -45.22 24.69
N LYS A 14 0.22 -44.09 25.04
CA LYS A 14 -0.44 -42.83 25.32
C LYS A 14 -1.08 -42.38 24.00
N LYS A 15 -2.38 -42.64 23.80
CA LYS A 15 -3.14 -42.10 22.67
C LYS A 15 -3.03 -40.58 22.76
N ARG A 16 -2.23 -39.98 21.87
CA ARG A 16 -2.29 -38.55 21.60
C ARG A 16 -3.70 -38.29 21.07
N ASN A 17 -4.56 -37.72 21.90
CA ASN A 17 -5.75 -37.06 21.41
C ASN A 17 -5.26 -35.91 20.53
N GLN A 18 -5.19 -36.13 19.22
CA GLN A 18 -5.11 -35.05 18.26
C GLN A 18 -6.45 -34.34 18.34
N ALA A 19 -6.48 -33.21 19.06
CA ALA A 19 -7.55 -32.25 18.85
C ALA A 19 -7.48 -31.88 17.37
N ILE A 20 -8.52 -32.22 16.61
CA ILE A 20 -8.70 -31.67 15.27
C ILE A 20 -8.88 -30.17 15.51
N GLU A 21 -7.82 -29.39 15.28
CA GLU A 21 -7.93 -27.93 15.20
C GLU A 21 -8.97 -27.64 14.12
N LYS A 22 -10.19 -27.33 14.56
CA LYS A 22 -11.24 -26.89 13.67
C LYS A 22 -10.72 -25.64 13.01
N ARG A 23 -10.53 -25.68 11.69
CA ARG A 23 -10.17 -24.50 10.92
C ARG A 23 -11.15 -23.39 11.30
N PRO A 24 -10.66 -22.19 11.63
CA PRO A 24 -11.55 -21.08 11.94
C PRO A 24 -12.58 -20.92 10.84
N ARG A 25 -13.87 -20.91 11.20
CA ARG A 25 -15.00 -20.84 10.24
C ARG A 25 -14.91 -19.65 9.28
N TRP A 26 -14.21 -18.59 9.69
CA TRP A 26 -13.98 -17.45 8.80
C TRP A 26 -13.19 -17.86 7.55
N LEU A 27 -12.20 -18.76 7.63
CA LEU A 27 -11.42 -19.23 6.47
C LEU A 27 -12.26 -19.91 5.37
N GLU A 28 -13.52 -20.24 5.63
CA GLU A 28 -14.47 -20.80 4.65
C GLU A 28 -15.16 -19.72 3.80
N LEU A 29 -14.94 -18.44 4.10
CA LEU A 29 -15.49 -17.32 3.31
C LEU A 29 -14.94 -17.33 1.87
N PRO A 30 -15.77 -17.01 0.86
CA PRO A 30 -15.34 -16.86 -0.52
C PRO A 30 -14.21 -15.84 -0.68
N GLU A 31 -13.27 -16.10 -1.61
CA GLU A 31 -12.10 -15.25 -1.82
C GLU A 31 -12.46 -13.80 -2.17
N VAL A 32 -13.58 -13.58 -2.86
CA VAL A 32 -14.07 -12.23 -3.19
C VAL A 32 -14.34 -11.38 -1.95
N ILE A 33 -14.80 -11.99 -0.85
CA ILE A 33 -15.03 -11.28 0.41
C ILE A 33 -13.69 -10.91 1.05
N TRP A 34 -12.69 -11.79 0.96
CA TRP A 34 -11.35 -11.48 1.42
C TRP A 34 -10.71 -10.37 0.63
N VAL A 35 -10.87 -10.36 -0.69
CA VAL A 35 -10.37 -9.28 -1.55
C VAL A 35 -10.92 -7.92 -1.08
N ASP A 36 -12.23 -7.79 -0.87
CA ASP A 36 -12.83 -6.53 -0.39
C ASP A 36 -12.30 -6.11 0.98
N ILE A 37 -12.26 -7.04 1.94
CA ILE A 37 -11.75 -6.77 3.30
C ILE A 37 -10.28 -6.35 3.25
N LEU A 38 -9.46 -7.07 2.50
CA LEU A 38 -8.02 -6.83 2.40
C LEU A 38 -7.72 -5.49 1.71
N GLN A 39 -8.48 -5.13 0.68
CA GLN A 39 -8.34 -3.83 0.00
C GLN A 39 -8.62 -2.65 0.95
N ARG A 40 -9.55 -2.81 1.90
CA ARG A 40 -9.84 -1.77 2.91
C ARG A 40 -8.70 -1.54 3.91
N LEU A 41 -7.76 -2.47 4.04
CA LEU A 41 -6.57 -2.29 4.89
C LEU A 41 -5.56 -1.30 4.28
N GLY A 42 -5.69 -0.99 2.98
CA GLY A 42 -4.71 -0.21 2.23
C GLY A 42 -3.38 -0.95 2.01
N ALA A 43 -2.48 -0.34 1.24
CA ALA A 43 -1.22 -0.96 0.85
C ALA A 43 -0.34 -1.34 2.06
N VAL A 44 -0.31 -0.47 3.08
CA VAL A 44 0.50 -0.69 4.29
C VAL A 44 -0.02 -1.88 5.10
N GLY A 45 -1.32 -1.92 5.39
CA GLY A 45 -1.95 -3.00 6.15
C GLY A 45 -1.85 -4.34 5.43
N MET A 46 -1.98 -4.33 4.09
CA MET A 46 -1.78 -5.55 3.29
C MET A 46 -0.37 -6.12 3.45
N MET A 47 0.67 -5.29 3.31
CA MET A 47 2.07 -5.74 3.36
C MET A 47 2.55 -6.10 4.77
N LEU A 48 2.22 -5.28 5.77
CA LEU A 48 2.75 -5.44 7.12
C LEU A 48 1.95 -6.42 7.95
N THR A 49 0.66 -6.60 7.65
CA THR A 49 -0.27 -7.41 8.46
C THR A 49 -0.83 -8.57 7.65
N ALA A 50 -1.59 -8.31 6.59
CA ALA A 50 -2.38 -9.37 5.93
C ALA A 50 -1.52 -10.51 5.36
N GLU A 51 -0.37 -10.19 4.76
CA GLU A 51 0.57 -11.20 4.23
C GLU A 51 1.14 -12.15 5.29
N LYS A 52 1.05 -11.77 6.57
CA LYS A 52 1.57 -12.55 7.70
C LYS A 52 0.49 -13.38 8.39
N VAL A 53 -0.79 -13.22 8.03
CA VAL A 53 -1.92 -13.92 8.69
C VAL A 53 -2.01 -15.38 8.27
N CYS A 54 -2.19 -15.65 6.97
CA CYS A 54 -2.28 -17.01 6.43
C CYS A 54 -1.83 -17.08 4.97
N THR A 55 -1.68 -18.29 4.45
CA THR A 55 -1.23 -18.52 3.07
C THR A 55 -2.22 -17.99 2.03
N THR A 56 -3.53 -18.08 2.29
CA THR A 56 -4.57 -17.52 1.41
C THR A 56 -4.46 -16.02 1.30
N TRP A 57 -4.40 -15.30 2.43
CA TRP A 57 -4.27 -13.84 2.43
C TRP A 57 -2.96 -13.40 1.79
N ARG A 58 -1.85 -14.09 2.09
CA ARG A 58 -0.56 -13.84 1.44
C ARG A 58 -0.64 -14.02 -0.08
N ARG A 59 -1.34 -15.04 -0.56
CA ARG A 59 -1.52 -15.27 -2.00
C ARG A 59 -2.34 -14.15 -2.62
N LEU A 60 -3.47 -13.79 -2.01
CA LEU A 60 -4.33 -12.70 -2.48
C LEU A 60 -3.58 -11.38 -2.52
N CYS A 61 -2.89 -10.98 -1.44
CA CYS A 61 -2.11 -9.75 -1.39
C CYS A 61 -0.96 -9.66 -2.41
N LYS A 62 -0.57 -10.77 -3.05
CA LYS A 62 0.42 -10.79 -4.13
C LYS A 62 -0.21 -10.78 -5.53
N ASP A 63 -1.52 -10.90 -5.63
CA ASP A 63 -2.25 -10.83 -6.89
C ASP A 63 -2.23 -9.39 -7.44
N PRO A 64 -1.82 -9.15 -8.70
CA PRO A 64 -1.77 -7.81 -9.29
C PRO A 64 -3.08 -7.05 -9.25
N SER A 65 -4.22 -7.73 -9.31
CA SER A 65 -5.55 -7.09 -9.25
C SER A 65 -5.80 -6.35 -7.94
N MET A 66 -5.12 -6.75 -6.85
CA MET A 66 -5.19 -6.06 -5.56
C MET A 66 -4.48 -4.70 -5.56
N TRP A 67 -3.61 -4.44 -6.55
CA TRP A 67 -2.73 -3.26 -6.60
C TRP A 67 -3.12 -2.28 -7.71
N ARG A 68 -4.34 -2.40 -8.25
CA ARG A 68 -4.89 -1.43 -9.21
C ARG A 68 -5.21 -0.08 -8.57
N VAL A 69 -5.45 -0.08 -7.26
CA VAL A 69 -5.70 1.11 -6.44
C VAL A 69 -4.76 1.04 -5.24
N ILE A 70 -3.84 1.99 -5.13
CA ILE A 70 -2.85 2.07 -4.08
C ILE A 70 -3.16 3.29 -3.22
N ASN A 71 -3.67 3.05 -2.01
CA ASN A 71 -3.83 4.11 -1.03
C ASN A 71 -2.75 3.97 0.06
N MET A 72 -1.90 4.99 0.18
CA MET A 72 -0.86 5.11 1.21
C MET A 72 -0.97 6.43 1.99
N ASN A 73 -2.20 6.92 2.20
CA ASN A 73 -2.45 8.06 3.07
C ASN A 73 -2.16 7.70 4.53
N ASN A 74 -1.72 8.70 5.29
CA ASN A 74 -1.42 8.64 6.71
C ASN A 74 -0.44 7.53 7.14
N CYS A 75 0.38 7.01 6.22
CA CYS A 75 1.28 5.89 6.54
C CYS A 75 2.41 6.31 7.49
N CYS A 76 2.85 7.57 7.41
CA CYS A 76 3.95 8.11 8.21
C CYS A 76 3.50 8.64 9.59
N ASP A 77 2.23 9.04 9.73
CA ASP A 77 1.70 9.61 10.98
C ASP A 77 1.50 8.56 12.09
N THR A 78 1.39 7.29 11.71
CA THR A 78 1.26 6.19 12.69
C THR A 78 2.56 5.86 13.44
N TYR A 79 3.69 6.51 13.12
CA TYR A 79 5.05 6.16 13.56
C TYR A 79 5.52 4.73 13.20
N LEU A 80 4.67 3.94 12.52
CA LEU A 80 4.96 2.55 12.18
C LEU A 80 5.86 2.43 10.94
N VAL A 81 5.86 3.44 10.07
CA VAL A 81 6.55 3.42 8.79
C VAL A 81 7.33 4.71 8.63
N SER A 82 8.67 4.61 8.59
CA SER A 82 9.50 5.76 8.27
C SER A 82 9.27 6.23 6.84
N TYR A 83 9.58 7.49 6.56
CA TYR A 83 9.56 8.06 5.22
C TYR A 83 10.22 7.17 4.16
N PHE A 84 11.46 6.71 4.40
CA PHE A 84 12.18 5.82 3.49
C PHE A 84 11.46 4.48 3.29
N LYS A 85 10.87 3.94 4.36
CA LYS A 85 10.14 2.67 4.27
C LYS A 85 8.85 2.82 3.48
N ALA A 86 8.16 3.96 3.60
CA ALA A 86 6.96 4.25 2.83
C ALA A 86 7.28 4.30 1.33
N GLN A 87 8.40 4.91 0.92
CA GLN A 87 8.84 4.88 -0.47
C GLN A 87 9.14 3.46 -0.98
N GLU A 88 9.87 2.65 -0.22
CA GLU A 88 10.16 1.26 -0.60
C GLU A 88 8.85 0.47 -0.78
N MET A 89 7.91 0.65 0.15
CA MET A 89 6.60 0.00 0.09
C MET A 89 5.79 0.48 -1.12
N CYS A 90 5.82 1.78 -1.44
CA CYS A 90 5.17 2.32 -2.62
C CYS A 90 5.74 1.70 -3.90
N ARG A 91 7.07 1.62 -4.04
CA ARG A 91 7.71 0.96 -5.20
C ARG A 91 7.29 -0.50 -5.33
N ARG A 92 7.25 -1.23 -4.21
CA ARG A 92 6.79 -2.63 -4.20
C ARG A 92 5.31 -2.76 -4.56
N ALA A 93 4.47 -1.80 -4.15
CA ALA A 93 3.06 -1.76 -4.51
C ALA A 93 2.88 -1.55 -6.01
N VAL A 94 3.63 -0.59 -6.58
CA VAL A 94 3.67 -0.30 -8.02
C VAL A 94 4.15 -1.51 -8.81
N ASP A 95 5.25 -2.15 -8.40
CA ASP A 95 5.76 -3.37 -9.06
C ASP A 95 4.74 -4.51 -9.06
N ARG A 96 3.99 -4.67 -7.95
CA ARG A 96 2.94 -5.69 -7.85
C ARG A 96 1.75 -5.42 -8.76
N SER A 97 1.49 -4.17 -9.11
CA SER A 97 0.42 -3.82 -10.06
C SER A 97 0.67 -4.36 -11.47
N GLN A 98 1.93 -4.67 -11.81
CA GLN A 98 2.33 -5.13 -13.15
C GLN A 98 1.84 -4.23 -14.29
N GLY A 99 1.78 -2.93 -14.06
CA GLY A 99 1.33 -1.93 -15.05
C GLY A 99 -0.19 -1.73 -15.10
N GLU A 100 -0.96 -2.42 -14.24
CA GLU A 100 -2.41 -2.24 -14.12
C GLU A 100 -2.82 -1.17 -13.09
N LEU A 101 -1.87 -0.40 -12.56
CA LEU A 101 -2.15 0.70 -11.63
C LEU A 101 -3.02 1.77 -12.30
N VAL A 102 -4.14 2.10 -11.65
CA VAL A 102 -5.12 3.09 -12.13
C VAL A 102 -5.19 4.28 -11.19
N ASP A 103 -4.95 4.08 -9.90
CA ASP A 103 -5.16 5.09 -8.86
C ASP A 103 -4.09 4.95 -7.77
N ILE A 104 -3.41 6.05 -7.46
CA ILE A 104 -2.41 6.08 -6.39
C ILE A 104 -2.49 7.37 -5.59
N ASN A 105 -2.48 7.23 -4.26
CA ASN A 105 -2.36 8.34 -3.32
C ASN A 105 -1.12 8.16 -2.43
N MET A 106 -0.33 9.22 -2.32
CA MET A 106 0.90 9.28 -1.52
C MET A 106 0.87 10.50 -0.60
N GLU A 107 1.17 10.28 0.68
CA GLU A 107 1.13 11.34 1.69
C GLU A 107 2.44 11.36 2.50
N TYR A 108 3.06 12.52 2.66
CA TYR A 108 4.35 12.74 3.36
C TYR A 108 5.62 12.14 2.74
N PHE A 109 5.54 11.25 1.75
CA PHE A 109 6.73 10.54 1.24
C PHE A 109 6.98 10.64 -0.26
N ALA A 110 6.16 11.38 -1.02
CA ALA A 110 6.35 11.51 -2.45
C ALA A 110 7.61 12.35 -2.76
N THR A 111 8.38 11.91 -3.74
CA THR A 111 9.56 12.61 -4.27
C THR A 111 9.52 12.64 -5.78
N ASP A 112 10.31 13.51 -6.40
CA ASP A 112 10.48 13.56 -7.85
C ASP A 112 10.95 12.19 -8.41
N GLU A 113 11.90 11.52 -7.72
CA GLU A 113 12.40 10.20 -8.10
C GLU A 113 11.32 9.11 -8.01
N LEU A 114 10.50 9.14 -6.95
CA LEU A 114 9.41 8.17 -6.78
C LEU A 114 8.34 8.39 -7.85
N LEU A 115 7.97 9.64 -8.14
CA LEU A 115 7.00 9.97 -9.19
C LEU A 115 7.48 9.53 -10.57
N ALA A 116 8.75 9.76 -10.91
CA ALA A 116 9.35 9.27 -12.13
C ALA A 116 9.26 7.75 -12.24
N TYR A 117 9.58 7.03 -11.15
CA TYR A 117 9.46 5.58 -11.09
C TYR A 117 8.00 5.09 -11.28
N VAL A 118 7.03 5.77 -10.67
CA VAL A 118 5.61 5.44 -10.87
C VAL A 118 5.22 5.66 -12.34
N ALA A 119 5.62 6.79 -12.94
CA ALA A 119 5.31 7.12 -14.32
C ALA A 119 5.86 6.09 -15.32
N GLU A 120 7.09 5.62 -15.12
CA GLU A 120 7.70 4.60 -15.99
C GLU A 120 6.98 3.25 -15.97
N ARG A 121 6.29 2.92 -14.87
CA ARG A 121 5.66 1.60 -14.67
C ARG A 121 4.14 1.62 -14.79
N SER A 122 3.52 2.80 -14.81
CA SER A 122 2.07 2.95 -14.60
C SER A 122 1.40 3.70 -15.74
N GLY A 123 1.59 3.24 -16.98
CA GLY A 123 0.99 3.86 -18.18
C GLY A 123 -0.55 3.88 -18.19
N LYS A 124 -1.19 3.13 -17.30
CA LYS A 124 -2.66 3.08 -17.12
C LYS A 124 -3.18 4.01 -16.03
N LEU A 125 -2.31 4.76 -15.36
CA LEU A 125 -2.69 5.63 -14.25
C LEU A 125 -3.67 6.71 -14.70
N LYS A 126 -4.80 6.80 -13.99
CA LYS A 126 -5.86 7.78 -14.23
C LYS A 126 -6.01 8.78 -13.10
N ARG A 127 -5.67 8.39 -11.87
CA ARG A 127 -5.82 9.24 -10.69
C ARG A 127 -4.53 9.27 -9.90
N LEU A 128 -4.07 10.48 -9.57
CA LEU A 128 -2.88 10.73 -8.78
C LEU A 128 -3.21 11.73 -7.67
N GLY A 129 -3.02 11.31 -6.42
CA GLY A 129 -3.07 12.17 -5.25
C GLY A 129 -1.71 12.30 -4.59
N ILE A 130 -1.31 13.54 -4.31
CA ILE A 130 -0.10 13.85 -3.54
C ILE A 130 -0.50 14.80 -2.42
N ALA A 131 -0.18 14.42 -1.19
CA ALA A 131 -0.52 15.20 -0.01
C ALA A 131 0.68 15.41 0.92
N CYS A 132 0.78 16.59 1.54
CA CYS A 132 1.75 16.89 2.60
C CYS A 132 3.23 16.67 2.20
N CYS A 133 3.58 16.87 0.94
CA CYS A 133 4.94 16.65 0.41
C CYS A 133 5.62 18.00 0.10
N TYR A 134 5.83 18.82 1.14
CA TYR A 134 6.50 20.12 1.03
C TYR A 134 7.97 19.95 0.69
N ASP A 135 8.46 20.69 -0.31
CA ASP A 135 9.88 20.69 -0.71
C ASP A 135 10.47 19.30 -1.03
N MET A 136 9.63 18.29 -1.25
CA MET A 136 10.07 16.93 -1.65
C MET A 136 9.81 16.67 -3.13
N VAL A 137 8.81 17.37 -3.66
CA VAL A 137 8.41 17.33 -5.06
C VAL A 137 8.58 18.74 -5.60
N HIS A 138 9.62 18.97 -6.41
CA HIS A 138 10.03 20.30 -6.82
C HIS A 138 9.50 20.67 -8.21
N LYS A 139 10.34 21.35 -9.01
CA LYS A 139 10.02 21.82 -10.38
C LYS A 139 9.62 20.68 -11.32
N ASP A 140 9.97 19.45 -10.95
CA ASP A 140 9.74 18.26 -11.75
C ASP A 140 8.33 17.68 -11.57
N LEU A 141 7.48 18.22 -10.68
CA LEU A 141 6.08 17.77 -10.57
C LEU A 141 5.36 17.87 -11.92
N VAL A 142 5.54 19.00 -12.61
CA VAL A 142 4.90 19.24 -13.90
C VAL A 142 5.41 18.23 -14.94
N GLU A 143 6.71 18.00 -14.99
CA GLU A 143 7.34 17.05 -15.91
C GLU A 143 6.95 15.61 -15.61
N ALA A 144 6.88 15.23 -14.33
CA ALA A 144 6.45 13.91 -13.90
C ALA A 144 4.97 13.69 -14.24
N VAL A 145 4.11 14.68 -13.99
CA VAL A 145 2.68 14.61 -14.30
C VAL A 145 2.45 14.43 -15.80
N GLN A 146 3.25 15.09 -16.64
CA GLN A 146 3.20 14.95 -18.10
C GLN A 146 3.51 13.53 -18.61
N LYS A 147 4.21 12.71 -17.82
CA LYS A 147 4.53 11.33 -18.17
C LYS A 147 3.36 10.35 -17.94
N PHE A 148 2.21 10.82 -17.42
CA PHE A 148 1.00 10.01 -17.28
C PHE A 148 0.00 10.26 -18.43
N PRO A 149 0.05 9.48 -19.52
CA PRO A 149 -0.72 9.76 -20.74
C PRO A 149 -2.25 9.63 -20.57
N LEU A 150 -2.70 8.91 -19.54
CA LEU A 150 -4.12 8.66 -19.26
C LEU A 150 -4.62 9.38 -18.00
N LEU A 151 -3.86 10.34 -17.44
CA LEU A 151 -4.26 11.00 -16.21
C LEU A 151 -5.55 11.81 -16.42
N GLU A 152 -6.56 11.50 -15.62
CA GLU A 152 -7.89 12.10 -15.64
C GLU A 152 -8.13 12.95 -14.37
N GLU A 153 -7.52 12.61 -13.24
CA GLU A 153 -7.70 13.30 -11.97
C GLU A 153 -6.35 13.52 -11.27
N LEU A 154 -6.10 14.76 -10.86
CA LEU A 154 -4.92 15.14 -10.09
C LEU A 154 -5.38 15.89 -8.82
N SER A 155 -4.92 15.45 -7.67
CA SER A 155 -5.14 16.13 -6.38
C SER A 155 -3.80 16.47 -5.75
N LEU A 156 -3.60 17.76 -5.44
CA LEU A 156 -2.41 18.28 -4.79
C LEU A 156 -2.81 19.00 -3.51
N THR A 157 -2.52 18.39 -2.36
CA THR A 157 -2.85 18.96 -1.05
C THR A 157 -1.57 19.26 -0.30
N HIS A 158 -1.40 20.48 0.23
CA HIS A 158 -0.22 20.83 1.02
C HIS A 158 1.09 20.56 0.25
N THR A 159 1.20 21.12 -0.95
CA THR A 159 2.36 20.97 -1.85
C THR A 159 2.92 22.33 -2.27
N THR A 160 4.16 22.37 -2.75
CA THR A 160 4.85 23.60 -3.16
C THR A 160 4.56 24.02 -4.62
N ILE A 161 3.46 23.55 -5.20
CA ILE A 161 3.10 23.92 -6.57
C ILE A 161 2.84 25.42 -6.72
N THR A 162 3.50 26.03 -7.71
CA THR A 162 3.35 27.46 -8.03
C THR A 162 2.19 27.70 -8.99
N THR A 163 1.68 28.94 -9.06
CA THR A 163 0.67 29.34 -10.05
C THR A 163 1.10 29.05 -11.49
N LYS A 164 2.38 29.25 -11.81
CA LYS A 164 2.96 28.87 -13.11
C LYS A 164 2.93 27.36 -13.34
N GLY A 165 3.20 26.56 -12.30
CA GLY A 165 3.10 25.10 -12.36
C GLY A 165 1.67 24.62 -12.62
N ILE A 166 0.68 25.23 -11.97
CA ILE A 166 -0.75 24.97 -12.19
C ILE A 166 -1.12 25.24 -13.66
N GLU A 167 -0.72 26.39 -14.21
CA GLU A 167 -0.95 26.71 -15.63
C GLU A 167 -0.29 25.70 -16.58
N ALA A 168 0.93 25.26 -16.27
CA ALA A 168 1.66 24.30 -17.07
C ALA A 168 0.97 22.92 -17.08
N ILE A 169 0.54 22.42 -15.91
CA ILE A 169 -0.23 21.16 -15.81
C ILE A 169 -1.51 21.25 -16.64
N ARG A 170 -2.24 22.37 -16.55
CA ARG A 170 -3.48 22.57 -17.30
C ARG A 170 -3.28 22.54 -18.82
N ARG A 171 -2.12 23.01 -19.30
CA ARG A 171 -1.79 23.01 -20.73
C ARG A 171 -1.29 21.65 -21.22
N SER A 172 -0.61 20.89 -20.38
CA SER A 172 0.10 19.68 -20.81
C SER A 172 -0.64 18.36 -20.56
N CYS A 173 -1.74 18.36 -19.79
CA CYS A 173 -2.52 17.15 -19.49
C CYS A 173 -3.88 17.18 -20.21
N PRO A 174 -3.96 16.80 -21.50
CA PRO A 174 -5.17 16.99 -22.30
C PRO A 174 -6.36 16.14 -21.86
N ARG A 175 -6.14 15.11 -21.04
CA ARG A 175 -7.20 14.21 -20.53
C ARG A 175 -7.64 14.55 -19.11
N LEU A 176 -7.03 15.56 -18.49
CA LEU A 176 -7.33 15.96 -17.12
C LEU A 176 -8.76 16.52 -17.04
N LYS A 177 -9.61 15.84 -16.26
CA LYS A 177 -11.01 16.19 -16.02
C LYS A 177 -11.21 16.89 -14.69
N SER A 178 -10.43 16.48 -13.68
CA SER A 178 -10.47 17.04 -12.34
C SER A 178 -9.06 17.45 -11.91
N PHE A 179 -8.95 18.67 -11.38
CA PHE A 179 -7.71 19.16 -10.78
C PHE A 179 -8.06 19.88 -9.48
N ASP A 180 -7.66 19.30 -8.35
CA ASP A 180 -7.83 19.87 -7.02
C ASP A 180 -6.46 20.33 -6.47
N VAL A 181 -6.43 21.54 -5.93
CA VAL A 181 -5.27 22.12 -5.26
C VAL A 181 -5.73 22.72 -3.93
N ASN A 182 -5.32 22.11 -2.82
CA ASN A 182 -5.64 22.59 -1.48
C ASN A 182 -4.37 22.89 -0.69
N ASN A 183 -3.99 24.17 -0.64
CA ASN A 183 -2.84 24.67 0.10
C ASN A 183 -3.22 25.48 1.34
N ASN A 184 -4.42 25.26 1.90
CA ASN A 184 -4.72 25.80 3.23
C ASN A 184 -3.64 25.31 4.22
N SER A 185 -3.26 26.12 5.19
CA SER A 185 -2.12 25.81 6.08
C SER A 185 -2.35 24.50 6.85
N CYS A 186 -1.56 23.46 6.57
CA CYS A 186 -1.48 22.29 7.42
C CYS A 186 -0.62 22.64 8.64
N PHE A 187 -1.24 22.94 9.77
CA PHE A 187 -0.52 23.27 11.01
C PHE A 187 0.40 22.14 11.50
N MET A 188 0.23 20.91 11.01
CA MET A 188 1.03 19.76 11.41
C MET A 188 2.43 19.71 10.80
N CYS A 189 2.62 20.11 9.53
CA CYS A 189 3.94 20.01 8.87
C CYS A 189 4.99 21.01 9.39
N LEU A 190 4.56 22.15 9.95
CA LEU A 190 5.47 23.18 10.45
C LEU A 190 6.20 22.77 11.75
N VAL A 191 5.70 21.76 12.47
CA VAL A 191 6.31 21.31 13.73
C VAL A 191 7.49 20.35 13.46
N TRP A 192 7.44 19.57 12.39
CA TRP A 192 8.48 18.58 12.07
C TRP A 192 9.75 19.18 11.44
N TYR A 193 9.66 20.39 10.89
CA TYR A 193 10.79 21.06 10.24
C TYR A 193 11.66 21.91 11.20
N SER A 194 11.24 22.06 12.46
CA SER A 194 12.01 22.83 13.46
C SER A 194 12.95 22.01 14.34
N ASP A 195 12.95 20.67 14.20
CA ASP A 195 13.75 19.78 15.03
C ASP A 195 14.88 19.04 14.28
N TYR A 196 15.31 19.55 13.12
CA TYR A 196 16.51 19.08 12.40
C TYR A 196 17.44 20.22 11.99
#